data_AF-X1I380-F1
#
_entry.id   AF-X1I380-F1
#
_cell.length_a   1.000
_cell.length_b   1.000
_cell.length_c   1.000
_cell.angle_alpha   90.00
_cell.angle_beta   90.00
_cell.angle_gamma   90.00
#
_symmetry.space_group_name_H-M   'P 1'
#
loop_
_entity.id
_entity.type
_entity.pdbx_description
1 polymer ?
#
loop_
_entity_poly.entity_id
_entity_poly.type
_entity_poly.pdbx_seq_one_letter_code
_entity_poly.pdbx_strand_id
1 'polypeptide(L)'
;IPGMAVASYVLWPGENGAEPSQRLEAMREGIQETEARIFLEQALDRGTLGEVLAKRVQRVLFEHQRETYFITISGTRDEFFSGWQDRSRRLFGVAAEAAAVVGLDVDAAAIAVPVPARGKKRVIVNLRNWTTRPRRWNAESQTPWIVLEKTSGSTRGHDELAVRLDAAGLEPQKTAKGTFTVTDVGSGRVYAVEVTANVSKVLDYISPDALIDRKRFRYIPDVDNVVFNVPVGGEQTREITFVNRSGAELSWKSGVSMPWIKVDSVSGK
;
A
#
# COMPACT_ATOMS: atom_id res chain seq x y z
N ILE A 1 -10.68 -45.23 -14.58
CA ILE A 1 -10.28 -44.05 -13.79
C ILE A 1 -11.54 -43.20 -13.64
N PRO A 2 -12.09 -43.03 -12.43
CA PRO A 2 -13.24 -42.14 -12.22
C PRO A 2 -12.90 -40.72 -12.70
N GLY A 3 -13.82 -40.08 -13.43
CA GLY A 3 -13.70 -38.70 -13.89
C GLY A 3 -12.82 -38.49 -15.14
N MET A 4 -13.42 -38.55 -16.33
CA MET A 4 -12.81 -37.92 -17.51
C MET A 4 -13.86 -37.33 -18.46
N ALA A 5 -13.86 -36.00 -18.57
CA ALA A 5 -14.08 -35.31 -19.85
C ALA A 5 -13.36 -33.94 -19.80
N VAL A 6 -12.31 -33.82 -20.60
CA VAL A 6 -11.39 -32.67 -20.70
C VAL A 6 -12.01 -31.46 -21.41
N ALA A 7 -13.28 -31.55 -21.83
CA ALA A 7 -13.81 -30.65 -22.85
C ALA A 7 -14.26 -29.27 -22.31
N SER A 8 -14.89 -29.18 -21.12
CA SER A 8 -15.55 -27.90 -20.75
C SER A 8 -15.73 -27.59 -19.26
N TYR A 9 -15.53 -28.55 -18.34
CA TYR A 9 -15.89 -28.36 -16.93
C TYR A 9 -14.68 -28.45 -15.99
N VAL A 10 -14.61 -27.54 -15.02
CA VAL A 10 -13.58 -27.52 -13.96
C VAL A 10 -13.92 -28.45 -12.79
N LEU A 11 -15.20 -28.82 -12.63
CA LEU A 11 -15.67 -29.76 -11.62
C LEU A 11 -16.43 -30.91 -12.30
N TRP A 12 -16.47 -32.07 -11.65
CA TRP A 12 -17.24 -33.23 -12.09
C TRP A 12 -18.08 -33.79 -10.92
N PRO A 13 -19.27 -34.35 -11.16
CA PRO A 13 -20.07 -35.01 -10.11
C PRO A 13 -19.40 -36.30 -9.62
N GLY A 14 -18.94 -36.31 -8.37
CA GLY A 14 -18.44 -37.47 -7.63
C GLY A 14 -19.50 -38.06 -6.69
N GLU A 15 -19.17 -39.20 -6.07
CA GLU A 15 -20.07 -39.96 -5.19
C GLU A 15 -20.53 -39.14 -3.98
N ASN A 16 -19.67 -38.23 -3.50
CA ASN A 16 -19.92 -37.38 -2.33
C ASN A 16 -20.13 -35.89 -2.67
N GLY A 17 -20.35 -35.54 -3.95
CA GLY A 17 -20.51 -34.15 -4.41
C GLY A 17 -19.50 -33.75 -5.49
N ALA A 18 -19.28 -32.45 -5.67
CA ALA A 18 -18.38 -31.95 -6.71
C ALA A 18 -16.91 -32.32 -6.41
N GLU A 19 -16.26 -32.98 -7.37
CA GLU A 19 -14.85 -33.37 -7.31
C GLU A 19 -14.01 -32.58 -8.33
N PRO A 20 -12.70 -32.38 -8.07
CA PRO A 20 -11.81 -31.69 -8.99
C PRO A 20 -11.64 -32.48 -10.29
N SER A 21 -11.78 -31.80 -11.43
CA SER A 21 -11.45 -32.38 -12.74
C SER A 21 -9.95 -32.23 -13.05
N GLN A 22 -9.44 -32.99 -14.03
CA GLN A 22 -8.08 -32.79 -14.55
C GLN A 22 -7.82 -31.35 -15.02
N ARG A 23 -8.87 -30.66 -15.52
CA ARG A 23 -8.77 -29.26 -15.93
C ARG A 23 -8.59 -28.32 -14.73
N LEU A 24 -9.24 -28.61 -13.60
CA LEU A 24 -9.02 -27.85 -12.37
C LEU A 24 -7.61 -28.08 -11.82
N GLU A 25 -7.12 -29.31 -11.81
CA GLU A 25 -5.74 -29.57 -11.36
C GLU A 25 -4.72 -28.91 -12.30
N ALA A 26 -4.91 -28.97 -13.62
CA ALA A 26 -4.06 -28.26 -14.58
C ALA A 26 -4.13 -26.73 -14.41
N MET A 27 -5.32 -26.18 -14.12
CA MET A 27 -5.48 -24.75 -13.83
C MET A 27 -4.76 -24.36 -12.54
N ARG A 28 -4.90 -25.17 -11.48
CA ARG A 28 -4.24 -24.96 -10.19
C ARG A 28 -2.72 -24.98 -10.34
N GLU A 29 -2.20 -25.93 -11.09
CA GLU A 29 -0.78 -26.00 -11.42
C GLU A 29 -0.30 -24.76 -12.19
N GLY A 30 -1.03 -24.34 -13.24
CA GLY A 30 -0.69 -23.12 -13.98
C GLY A 30 -0.69 -21.86 -13.10
N ILE A 31 -1.59 -21.78 -12.12
CA ILE A 31 -1.58 -20.69 -11.11
C ILE A 31 -0.31 -20.76 -10.26
N GLN A 32 0.06 -21.93 -9.76
CA GLN A 32 1.26 -22.11 -8.93
C GLN A 32 2.55 -21.79 -9.70
N GLU A 33 2.65 -22.19 -10.97
CA GLU A 33 3.78 -21.80 -11.82
C GLU A 33 3.84 -20.30 -12.03
N THR A 34 2.68 -19.66 -12.26
CA THR A 34 2.59 -18.20 -12.42
C THR A 34 3.06 -17.47 -11.17
N GLU A 35 2.65 -17.93 -9.98
CA GLU A 35 3.11 -17.36 -8.71
C GLU A 35 4.63 -17.50 -8.52
N ALA A 36 5.19 -18.68 -8.86
CA ALA A 36 6.63 -18.91 -8.80
C ALA A 36 7.41 -17.99 -9.74
N ARG A 37 6.88 -17.75 -10.95
CA ARG A 37 7.47 -16.80 -11.91
C ARG A 37 7.44 -15.37 -11.39
N ILE A 38 6.27 -14.88 -10.96
CA ILE A 38 6.13 -13.52 -10.41
C ILE A 38 7.10 -13.31 -9.25
N PHE A 39 7.22 -14.28 -8.35
CA PHE A 39 8.18 -14.24 -7.26
C PHE A 39 9.63 -14.07 -7.75
N LEU A 40 10.06 -14.90 -8.70
CA LEU A 40 11.41 -14.87 -9.25
C LEU A 40 11.71 -13.56 -9.99
N GLU A 41 10.76 -13.07 -10.79
CA GLU A 41 10.85 -11.79 -11.52
C GLU A 41 10.98 -10.63 -10.53
N GLN A 42 10.15 -10.58 -9.50
CA GLN A 42 10.24 -9.56 -8.44
C GLN A 42 11.56 -9.64 -7.66
N ALA A 43 12.07 -10.84 -7.38
CA ALA A 43 13.35 -11.02 -6.70
C ALA A 43 14.53 -10.49 -7.53
N LEU A 44 14.47 -10.64 -8.86
CA LEU A 44 15.43 -10.07 -9.81
C LEU A 44 15.33 -8.54 -9.88
N ASP A 45 14.13 -7.99 -10.07
CA ASP A 45 13.90 -6.54 -10.21
C ASP A 45 14.40 -5.77 -8.98
N ARG A 46 14.27 -6.36 -7.80
CA ARG A 46 14.73 -5.77 -6.54
C ARG A 46 16.23 -5.99 -6.27
N GLY A 47 16.95 -6.72 -7.12
CA GLY A 47 18.37 -7.02 -6.94
C GLY A 47 18.68 -7.81 -5.67
N THR A 48 17.72 -8.59 -5.16
CA THR A 48 17.89 -9.32 -3.89
C THR A 48 18.75 -10.57 -3.99
N LEU A 49 18.94 -11.07 -5.21
CA LEU A 49 19.67 -12.29 -5.50
C LEU A 49 21.13 -11.96 -5.82
N GLY A 50 22.07 -12.73 -5.28
CA GLY A 50 23.47 -12.65 -5.68
C GLY A 50 23.65 -12.97 -7.18
N GLU A 51 24.69 -12.41 -7.80
CA GLU A 51 24.88 -12.42 -9.27
C GLU A 51 24.73 -13.82 -9.90
N VAL A 52 25.31 -14.85 -9.28
CA VAL A 52 25.26 -16.23 -9.76
C VAL A 52 23.82 -16.77 -9.78
N LEU A 53 23.08 -16.57 -8.69
CA LEU A 53 21.69 -17.03 -8.59
C LEU A 53 20.78 -16.21 -9.50
N ALA A 54 20.99 -14.89 -9.60
CA ALA A 54 20.25 -14.01 -10.50
C ALA A 54 20.37 -14.47 -11.97
N LYS A 55 21.60 -14.73 -12.45
CA LYS A 55 21.83 -15.25 -13.81
C LYS A 55 21.15 -16.60 -14.05
N ARG A 56 21.16 -17.49 -13.04
CA ARG A 56 20.49 -18.79 -13.14
C ARG A 56 18.97 -18.66 -13.19
N VAL A 57 18.38 -17.80 -12.36
CA VAL A 57 16.94 -17.49 -12.37
C VAL A 57 16.53 -16.94 -13.74
N GLN A 58 17.26 -15.94 -14.25
CA GLN A 58 17.01 -15.37 -15.58
C GLN A 58 17.01 -16.43 -16.68
N ARG A 59 18.00 -17.33 -16.67
CA ARG A 59 18.06 -18.44 -17.64
C ARG A 59 16.85 -19.37 -17.53
N VAL A 60 16.47 -19.79 -16.32
CA VAL A 60 15.32 -20.68 -16.12
C VAL A 60 14.01 -20.02 -16.56
N LEU A 61 13.80 -18.73 -16.22
CA LEU A 61 12.62 -17.97 -16.67
C LEU A 61 12.57 -17.88 -18.20
N PHE A 62 13.70 -17.57 -18.84
CA PHE A 62 13.80 -17.50 -20.30
C PHE A 62 13.51 -18.84 -20.98
N GLU A 63 14.13 -19.92 -20.50
CA GLU A 63 13.91 -21.28 -21.01
C GLU A 63 12.44 -21.70 -20.82
N HIS A 64 11.90 -21.51 -19.62
CA HIS A 64 10.50 -21.84 -19.31
C HIS A 64 9.52 -21.07 -20.20
N GLN A 65 9.73 -19.77 -20.40
CA GLN A 65 8.92 -18.95 -21.30
C GLN A 65 9.01 -19.44 -22.75
N ARG A 66 10.23 -19.69 -23.26
CA ARG A 66 10.47 -20.17 -24.63
C ARG A 66 9.80 -21.51 -24.88
N GLU A 67 9.89 -22.43 -23.93
CA GLU A 67 9.33 -23.78 -24.04
C GLU A 67 7.80 -23.80 -23.87
N THR A 68 7.21 -22.78 -23.23
CA THR A 68 5.76 -22.65 -23.04
C THR A 68 5.08 -21.93 -24.21
N TYR A 69 5.73 -20.93 -24.80
CA TYR A 69 5.18 -20.17 -25.94
C TYR A 69 5.24 -20.90 -27.28
N PHE A 70 5.99 -22.00 -27.38
CA PHE A 70 6.15 -22.72 -28.63
C PHE A 70 4.95 -23.63 -28.92
N ILE A 71 3.87 -23.05 -29.45
CA ILE A 71 2.85 -23.79 -30.19
C ILE A 71 3.45 -24.05 -31.57
N THR A 72 3.96 -25.26 -31.82
CA THR A 72 4.38 -25.68 -33.15
C THR A 72 3.19 -25.57 -34.11
N ILE A 73 3.32 -24.77 -35.18
CA ILE A 73 2.34 -24.78 -36.29
C ILE A 73 2.41 -26.14 -37.02
N SER A 74 3.54 -26.85 -36.89
CA SER A 74 3.80 -28.18 -37.41
C SER A 74 4.57 -28.99 -36.36
N GLY A 75 3.86 -29.80 -35.59
CA GLY A 75 4.42 -30.73 -34.61
C GLY A 75 3.42 -31.84 -34.31
N THR A 76 3.90 -32.98 -33.83
CA THR A 76 3.00 -34.06 -33.39
C THR A 76 2.28 -33.65 -32.10
N ARG A 77 1.05 -34.15 -31.85
CA ARG A 77 0.31 -33.86 -30.60
C ARG A 77 1.15 -34.15 -29.34
N ASP A 78 2.02 -35.15 -29.40
CA ASP A 78 2.86 -35.58 -28.29
C ASP A 78 3.95 -34.54 -27.94
N GLU A 79 4.44 -33.78 -28.91
CA GLU A 79 5.39 -32.69 -28.67
C GLU A 79 4.78 -31.57 -27.81
N PHE A 80 3.49 -31.28 -27.97
CA PHE A 80 2.81 -30.18 -27.24
C PHE A 80 2.68 -30.43 -25.74
N PHE A 81 2.59 -31.70 -25.32
CA PHE A 81 2.32 -32.09 -23.93
C PHE A 81 3.51 -32.79 -23.27
N SER A 82 4.68 -32.81 -23.92
CA SER A 82 5.88 -33.44 -23.38
C SER A 82 6.71 -32.49 -22.52
N GLY A 83 7.46 -33.05 -21.57
CA GLY A 83 8.49 -32.33 -20.82
C GLY A 83 8.01 -31.29 -19.81
N TRP A 84 6.71 -30.99 -19.71
CA TRP A 84 6.20 -29.94 -18.82
C TRP A 84 6.58 -30.20 -17.35
N GLN A 85 6.54 -31.45 -16.87
CA GLN A 85 6.94 -31.74 -15.48
C GLN A 85 8.39 -31.34 -15.19
N ASP A 86 9.28 -31.53 -16.16
CA ASP A 86 10.70 -31.16 -16.00
C ASP A 86 10.86 -29.64 -16.01
N ARG A 87 10.04 -28.92 -16.80
CA ARG A 87 10.01 -27.46 -16.79
C ARG A 87 9.55 -26.92 -15.45
N SER A 88 8.43 -27.43 -14.93
CA SER A 88 7.89 -27.06 -13.62
C SER A 88 8.91 -27.36 -12.51
N ARG A 89 9.58 -28.53 -12.58
CA ARG A 89 10.61 -28.90 -11.60
C ARG A 89 11.80 -27.94 -11.61
N ARG A 90 12.25 -27.48 -12.79
CA ARG A 90 13.33 -26.47 -12.88
C ARG A 90 12.89 -25.13 -12.29
N LEU A 91 11.67 -24.69 -12.61
CA LEU A 91 11.08 -23.45 -12.10
C LEU A 91 10.94 -23.46 -10.58
N PHE A 92 10.28 -24.49 -10.02
CA PHE A 92 10.10 -24.61 -8.57
C PHE A 92 11.42 -24.84 -7.83
N GLY A 93 12.36 -25.57 -8.44
CA GLY A 93 13.69 -25.78 -7.89
C GLY A 93 14.44 -24.45 -7.70
N VAL A 94 14.48 -23.60 -8.73
CA VAL A 94 15.15 -22.29 -8.60
C VAL A 94 14.36 -21.31 -7.73
N ALA A 95 13.02 -21.42 -7.69
CA ALA A 95 12.20 -20.66 -6.75
C ALA A 95 12.50 -21.03 -5.29
N ALA A 96 12.71 -22.30 -4.97
CA ALA A 96 13.11 -22.72 -3.63
C ALA A 96 14.48 -22.15 -3.22
N GLU A 97 15.44 -22.12 -4.14
CA GLU A 97 16.75 -21.50 -3.92
C GLU A 97 16.64 -19.99 -3.69
N ALA A 98 15.88 -19.29 -4.52
CA ALA A 98 15.62 -17.85 -4.36
C ALA A 98 14.91 -17.55 -3.03
N ALA A 99 13.92 -18.37 -2.65
CA ALA A 99 13.19 -18.22 -1.39
C ALA A 99 14.11 -18.38 -0.16
N ALA A 100 15.13 -19.24 -0.23
CA ALA A 100 16.11 -19.39 0.85
C ALA A 100 16.94 -18.11 1.06
N VAL A 101 17.20 -17.35 -0.01
CA VAL A 101 17.92 -16.07 0.03
C VAL A 101 16.99 -14.91 0.43
N VAL A 102 15.81 -14.82 -0.18
CA VAL A 102 14.86 -13.74 0.07
C VAL A 102 14.29 -13.84 1.48
N GLY A 103 13.84 -15.02 1.90
CA GLY A 103 13.31 -15.26 3.24
C GLY A 103 12.03 -14.47 3.52
N LEU A 104 12.14 -13.45 4.36
CA LEU A 104 11.09 -12.47 4.61
C LEU A 104 11.23 -11.32 3.63
N ASP A 105 10.12 -10.81 3.14
CA ASP A 105 10.01 -9.67 2.25
C ASP A 105 9.09 -8.61 2.89
N VAL A 106 9.47 -7.35 2.76
CA VAL A 106 8.78 -6.21 3.35
C VAL A 106 8.51 -5.21 2.24
N ASP A 107 7.27 -4.74 2.14
CA ASP A 107 6.91 -3.66 1.23
C ASP A 107 7.53 -2.34 1.71
N ALA A 108 8.80 -2.15 1.35
CA ALA A 108 9.61 -0.99 1.71
C ALA A 108 9.44 0.18 0.73
N ALA A 109 8.40 0.16 -0.10
CA ALA A 109 8.08 1.30 -0.94
C ALA A 109 7.88 2.56 -0.07
N ALA A 110 8.40 3.70 -0.54
CA ALA A 110 8.29 4.95 0.19
C ALA A 110 6.82 5.32 0.42
N ILE A 111 6.44 5.50 1.69
CA ILE A 111 5.07 5.81 2.08
C ILE A 111 4.91 7.33 2.13
N ALA A 112 4.15 7.90 1.19
CA ALA A 112 3.80 9.32 1.20
C ALA A 112 2.30 9.50 1.42
N VAL A 113 1.91 10.03 2.58
CA VAL A 113 0.48 10.14 2.95
C VAL A 113 0.12 11.49 3.58
N PRO A 114 -1.06 12.05 3.27
CA PRO A 114 -1.57 13.20 4.01
C PRO A 114 -2.01 12.76 5.41
N VAL A 115 -1.58 13.50 6.44
CA VAL A 115 -1.94 13.26 7.84
C VAL A 115 -2.62 14.51 8.38
N PRO A 116 -3.78 14.40 9.05
CA PRO A 116 -4.42 15.56 9.66
C PRO A 116 -3.49 16.15 10.73
N ALA A 117 -3.29 17.48 10.72
CA ALA A 117 -2.58 18.15 11.79
C ALA A 117 -3.18 17.80 13.15
N ARG A 118 -2.33 17.57 14.16
CA ARG A 118 -2.75 17.16 15.51
C ARG A 118 -3.57 15.87 15.58
N GLY A 119 -3.63 15.13 14.48
CA GLY A 119 -4.40 13.90 14.36
C GLY A 119 -3.52 12.68 14.21
N LYS A 120 -4.18 11.54 13.97
CA LYS A 120 -3.53 10.25 13.78
C LYS A 120 -3.96 9.65 12.44
N LYS A 121 -3.07 8.92 11.80
CA LYS A 121 -3.39 8.14 10.61
C LYS A 121 -2.75 6.75 10.68
N ARG A 122 -3.51 5.72 10.32
CA ARG A 122 -3.02 4.35 10.26
C ARG A 122 -2.61 4.03 8.82
N VAL A 123 -1.44 3.43 8.64
CA VAL A 123 -0.94 2.88 7.38
C VAL A 123 -0.56 1.41 7.59
N ILE A 124 -0.64 0.62 6.53
CA ILE A 124 -0.33 -0.82 6.57
C ILE A 124 0.92 -1.06 5.72
N VAL A 125 1.85 -1.83 6.28
CA VAL A 125 3.01 -2.34 5.56
C VAL A 125 2.89 -3.86 5.47
N ASN A 126 2.95 -4.37 4.23
CA ASN A 126 2.81 -5.80 3.97
C ASN A 126 4.11 -6.53 4.25
N LEU A 127 4.00 -7.64 4.98
CA LEU A 127 5.07 -8.58 5.25
C LEU A 127 4.75 -9.89 4.54
N ARG A 128 5.71 -10.45 3.81
CA ARG A 128 5.55 -11.71 3.08
C ARG A 128 6.70 -12.65 3.37
N ASN A 129 6.40 -13.86 3.80
CA ASN A 129 7.36 -14.94 3.98
C ASN A 129 7.28 -15.88 2.78
N TRP A 130 8.36 -15.96 2.02
CA TRP A 130 8.48 -16.82 0.84
C TRP A 130 8.93 -18.25 1.18
N THR A 131 9.09 -18.57 2.46
CA THR A 131 9.52 -19.88 2.95
C THR A 131 8.38 -20.63 3.64
N THR A 132 8.46 -21.96 3.67
CA THR A 132 7.43 -22.83 4.27
C THR A 132 7.40 -22.79 5.80
N ARG A 133 8.51 -22.37 6.43
CA ARG A 133 8.64 -22.27 7.88
C ARG A 133 8.29 -20.86 8.33
N PRO A 134 7.61 -20.67 9.47
CA PRO A 134 7.38 -19.35 10.02
C PRO A 134 8.71 -18.60 10.21
N ARG A 135 8.77 -17.35 9.74
CA ARG A 135 9.89 -16.45 9.99
C ARG A 135 9.52 -15.45 11.07
N ARG A 136 10.47 -15.14 11.94
CA ARG A 136 10.30 -14.14 13.00
C ARG A 136 10.86 -12.82 12.52
N TRP A 137 10.22 -11.73 12.91
CA TRP A 137 10.65 -10.38 12.57
C TRP A 137 10.55 -9.47 13.79
N ASN A 138 11.39 -8.44 13.80
CA ASN A 138 11.34 -7.33 14.74
C ASN A 138 11.15 -6.03 13.96
N ALA A 139 10.53 -5.03 14.56
CA ALA A 139 10.36 -3.72 13.97
C ALA A 139 10.60 -2.63 15.02
N GLU A 140 11.29 -1.58 14.61
CA GLU A 140 11.67 -0.47 15.48
C GLU A 140 11.56 0.86 14.74
N SER A 141 11.22 1.93 15.46
CA SER A 141 11.28 3.29 14.93
C SER A 141 11.97 4.19 15.95
N GLN A 142 12.92 4.98 15.46
CA GLN A 142 13.54 6.07 16.23
C GLN A 142 12.80 7.39 16.04
N THR A 143 11.77 7.41 15.19
CA THR A 143 11.01 8.61 14.85
C THR A 143 9.78 8.69 15.76
N PRO A 144 9.69 9.63 16.72
CA PRO A 144 8.65 9.59 17.76
C PRO A 144 7.20 9.64 17.25
N TRP A 145 6.98 10.27 16.10
CA TRP A 145 5.66 10.37 15.48
C TRP A 145 5.27 9.14 14.65
N ILE A 146 6.18 8.18 14.44
CA ILE A 146 5.91 6.89 13.78
C ILE A 146 5.77 5.83 14.87
N VAL A 147 4.53 5.41 15.15
CA VAL A 147 4.24 4.43 16.20
C VAL A 147 3.88 3.09 15.58
N LEU A 148 4.69 2.07 15.82
CA LEU A 148 4.43 0.71 15.38
C LEU A 148 3.41 0.04 16.32
N GLU A 149 2.33 -0.54 15.79
CA GLU A 149 1.35 -1.27 16.61
C GLU A 149 1.90 -2.62 17.13
N LYS A 150 2.87 -3.18 16.40
CA LYS A 150 3.63 -4.36 16.79
C LYS A 150 5.12 -4.10 16.55
N THR A 151 5.96 -4.51 17.50
CA THR A 151 7.43 -4.40 17.39
C THR A 151 8.09 -5.75 17.10
N SER A 152 7.32 -6.83 17.08
CA SER A 152 7.79 -8.16 16.67
C SER A 152 6.62 -9.05 16.27
N GLY A 153 6.92 -10.12 15.55
CA GLY A 153 5.92 -11.11 15.14
C GLY A 153 6.52 -12.32 14.44
N SER A 154 5.63 -13.20 13.96
CA SER A 154 6.02 -14.32 13.10
C SER A 154 5.01 -14.56 11.99
N THR A 155 5.51 -14.73 10.78
CA THR A 155 4.71 -14.82 9.55
C THR A 155 4.98 -16.14 8.84
N ARG A 156 3.93 -16.89 8.48
CA ARG A 156 4.02 -18.14 7.70
C ARG A 156 3.77 -17.96 6.21
N GLY A 157 3.09 -16.88 5.83
CA GLY A 157 2.81 -16.51 4.45
C GLY A 157 2.73 -15.01 4.34
N HIS A 158 1.55 -14.43 4.58
CA HIS A 158 1.36 -12.99 4.58
C HIS A 158 0.98 -12.49 5.98
N ASP A 159 1.41 -11.28 6.31
CA ASP A 159 1.04 -10.58 7.53
C ASP A 159 1.07 -9.06 7.27
N GLU A 160 0.42 -8.31 8.16
CA GLU A 160 0.30 -6.87 8.07
C GLU A 160 0.89 -6.21 9.31
N LEU A 161 1.83 -5.30 9.09
CA LEU A 161 2.35 -4.40 10.11
C LEU A 161 1.62 -3.06 10.03
N ALA A 162 0.75 -2.83 10.99
CA ALA A 162 0.09 -1.55 11.13
C ALA A 162 0.99 -0.51 11.82
N VAL A 163 1.06 0.66 11.20
CA VAL A 163 1.85 1.79 11.65
C VAL A 163 0.94 3.00 11.82
N ARG A 164 0.95 3.60 13.01
CA ARG A 164 0.19 4.78 13.35
C ARG A 164 1.09 6.01 13.31
N LEU A 165 0.78 6.93 12.42
CA LEU A 165 1.42 8.23 12.32
C LEU A 165 0.71 9.20 13.26
N ASP A 166 1.44 9.84 14.17
CA ASP A 166 0.93 10.74 15.20
C ASP A 166 1.42 12.18 14.96
N ALA A 167 0.56 13.01 14.37
CA ALA A 167 0.90 14.38 13.99
C ALA A 167 0.67 15.40 15.12
N ALA A 168 0.50 14.96 16.38
CA ALA A 168 0.33 15.84 17.54
C ALA A 168 1.44 16.89 17.68
N GLY A 169 2.69 16.48 17.47
CA GLY A 169 3.88 17.34 17.58
C GLY A 169 4.45 17.83 16.25
N LEU A 170 3.77 17.58 15.13
CA LEU A 170 4.27 17.98 13.81
C LEU A 170 3.75 19.36 13.41
N GLU A 171 4.59 20.11 12.69
CA GLU A 171 4.22 21.43 12.20
C GLU A 171 3.16 21.34 11.09
N PRO A 172 2.02 22.04 11.23
CA PRO A 172 0.99 22.10 10.18
C PRO A 172 1.53 22.64 8.85
N GLN A 173 0.96 22.16 7.74
CA GLN A 173 1.32 22.56 6.37
C GLN A 173 2.78 22.31 5.98
N LYS A 174 3.52 21.53 6.76
CA LYS A 174 4.86 21.06 6.44
C LYS A 174 4.90 19.56 6.23
N THR A 175 5.94 19.12 5.54
CA THR A 175 6.25 17.71 5.37
C THR A 175 7.18 17.25 6.48
N ALA A 176 6.83 16.16 7.16
CA ALA A 176 7.71 15.46 8.07
C ALA A 176 8.21 14.17 7.41
N LYS A 177 9.51 13.90 7.52
CA LYS A 177 10.14 12.67 7.03
C LYS A 177 10.67 11.87 8.21
N GLY A 178 10.58 10.56 8.09
CA GLY A 178 11.04 9.63 9.11
C GLY A 178 11.18 8.24 8.55
N THR A 179 11.80 7.37 9.33
CA THR A 179 12.08 6.00 8.92
C THR A 179 11.81 5.07 10.09
N PHE A 180 11.39 3.85 9.78
CA PHE A 180 11.40 2.73 10.70
C PHE A 180 12.01 1.52 10.00
N THR A 181 12.50 0.57 10.77
CA THR A 181 13.14 -0.63 10.24
C THR A 181 12.35 -1.87 10.62
N VAL A 182 12.38 -2.86 9.74
CA VAL A 182 11.90 -4.22 9.99
C VAL A 182 13.07 -5.17 9.76
N THR A 183 13.35 -6.04 10.71
CA THR A 183 14.48 -6.97 10.67
C THR A 183 13.97 -8.40 10.63
N ASP A 184 14.36 -9.16 9.61
CA ASP A 184 14.18 -10.62 9.60
C ASP A 184 15.17 -11.25 10.58
N VAL A 185 14.66 -11.80 11.68
CA VAL A 185 15.50 -12.39 12.75
C VAL A 185 16.27 -13.61 12.24
N GLY A 186 15.71 -14.33 11.25
CA GLY A 186 16.33 -15.54 10.73
C GLY A 186 17.53 -15.28 9.81
N SER A 187 17.50 -14.18 9.05
CA SER A 187 18.59 -13.82 8.12
C SER A 187 19.44 -12.64 8.61
N GLY A 188 18.98 -11.88 9.60
CA GLY A 188 19.60 -10.62 10.03
C GLY A 188 19.38 -9.47 9.05
N ARG A 189 18.61 -9.67 7.97
CA ARG A 189 18.37 -8.64 6.95
C ARG A 189 17.46 -7.55 7.49
N VAL A 190 17.87 -6.30 7.26
CA VAL A 190 17.15 -5.10 7.70
C VAL A 190 16.50 -4.42 6.50
N TYR A 191 15.21 -4.10 6.64
CA TYR A 191 14.39 -3.37 5.69
C TYR A 191 14.08 -2.00 6.25
N ALA A 192 14.61 -0.94 5.64
CA ALA A 192 14.27 0.43 6.00
C ALA A 192 13.05 0.89 5.20
N VAL A 193 12.02 1.39 5.89
CA VAL A 193 10.80 1.92 5.27
C VAL A 193 10.74 3.43 5.51
N GLU A 194 10.83 4.19 4.42
CA GLU A 194 10.74 5.64 4.46
C GLU A 194 9.28 6.11 4.52
N VAL A 195 8.99 7.04 5.42
CA VAL A 195 7.66 7.62 5.62
C VAL A 195 7.73 9.13 5.48
N THR A 196 6.90 9.67 4.60
CA THR A 196 6.68 11.09 4.36
C THR A 196 5.25 11.45 4.74
N ALA A 197 5.08 12.20 5.83
CA ALA A 197 3.80 12.71 6.28
C ALA A 197 3.60 14.15 5.80
N ASN A 198 2.58 14.38 4.97
CA ASN A 198 2.17 15.72 4.56
C ASN A 198 1.11 16.23 5.54
N VAL A 199 1.50 17.12 6.45
CA VAL A 199 0.64 17.56 7.55
C VAL A 199 -0.35 18.60 7.04
N SER A 200 -1.64 18.38 7.25
CA SER A 200 -2.69 19.29 6.78
C SER A 200 -2.66 20.66 7.50
N LYS A 201 -3.48 21.60 7.02
CA LYS A 201 -3.83 22.79 7.81
C LYS A 201 -4.66 22.41 9.04
N VAL A 202 -4.55 23.20 10.10
CA VAL A 202 -5.33 23.03 11.35
C VAL A 202 -6.72 23.64 11.18
N LEU A 203 -6.76 24.86 10.67
CA LEU A 203 -7.96 25.67 10.52
C LEU A 203 -8.09 26.08 9.06
N ASP A 204 -9.31 26.08 8.58
CA ASP A 204 -9.68 26.56 7.26
C ASP A 204 -10.73 27.66 7.43
N TYR A 205 -10.69 28.65 6.55
CA TYR A 205 -11.63 29.76 6.55
C TYR A 205 -12.47 29.68 5.28
N ILE A 206 -13.80 29.76 5.43
CA ILE A 206 -14.71 29.83 4.30
C ILE A 206 -15.32 31.22 4.31
N SER A 207 -15.01 31.99 3.26
CA SER A 207 -15.59 33.32 3.07
C SER A 207 -17.11 33.23 2.97
N PRO A 208 -17.87 34.17 3.57
CA PRO A 208 -19.32 34.24 3.37
C PRO A 208 -19.74 34.33 1.89
N ASP A 209 -18.88 34.88 1.04
CA ASP A 209 -19.13 34.99 -0.41
C ASP A 209 -18.86 33.68 -1.18
N ALA A 210 -18.22 32.69 -0.55
CA ALA A 210 -17.87 31.42 -1.17
C ALA A 210 -19.10 30.67 -1.71
N LEU A 211 -20.27 30.78 -1.06
CA LEU A 211 -21.51 30.14 -1.51
C LEU A 211 -22.13 30.82 -2.74
N ILE A 212 -21.95 32.14 -2.90
CA ILE A 212 -22.42 32.91 -4.05
C ILE A 212 -21.56 32.59 -5.27
N ASP A 213 -20.24 32.53 -5.08
CA ASP A 213 -19.30 32.21 -6.15
C ASP A 213 -19.33 30.74 -6.59
N ARG A 214 -19.68 29.79 -5.71
CA ARG A 214 -19.82 28.37 -6.09
C ARG A 214 -20.86 28.12 -7.19
N LYS A 215 -21.84 29.01 -7.34
CA LYS A 215 -22.85 28.98 -8.42
C LYS A 215 -22.36 29.61 -9.73
N ARG A 216 -21.35 30.47 -9.70
CA ARG A 216 -20.85 31.22 -10.88
C ARG A 216 -19.47 30.78 -11.36
N PHE A 217 -18.60 30.29 -10.48
CA PHE A 217 -17.22 29.91 -10.77
C PHE A 217 -16.93 28.49 -10.26
N ARG A 218 -16.13 27.74 -11.04
CA ARG A 218 -15.69 26.36 -10.72
C ARG A 218 -14.63 26.33 -9.61
N TYR A 219 -14.10 27.49 -9.23
CA TYR A 219 -13.04 27.69 -8.25
C TYR A 219 -13.35 28.95 -7.45
N ILE A 220 -13.34 28.83 -6.11
CA ILE A 220 -13.46 29.96 -5.19
C ILE A 220 -12.03 30.31 -4.80
N PRO A 221 -11.51 31.51 -5.09
CA PRO A 221 -10.21 31.91 -4.55
C PRO A 221 -10.32 31.93 -3.02
N ASP A 222 -9.37 31.29 -2.33
CA ASP A 222 -9.11 31.48 -0.91
C ASP A 222 -8.67 32.93 -0.72
N VAL A 223 -9.63 33.85 -0.65
CA VAL A 223 -9.36 35.24 -0.31
C VAL A 223 -9.41 35.36 1.20
N ASP A 224 -8.25 35.61 1.81
CA ASP A 224 -8.05 35.86 3.25
C ASP A 224 -8.68 37.21 3.70
N ASN A 225 -9.71 37.70 3.01
CA ASN A 225 -10.41 38.93 3.33
C ASN A 225 -11.94 38.76 3.28
N VAL A 226 -12.62 39.61 4.05
CA VAL A 226 -14.08 39.80 4.00
C VAL A 226 -14.31 41.26 3.62
N VAL A 227 -15.04 41.49 2.53
CA VAL A 227 -15.42 42.84 2.13
C VAL A 227 -16.68 43.25 2.90
N PHE A 228 -16.65 44.44 3.51
CA PHE A 228 -17.80 45.09 4.11
C PHE A 228 -18.10 46.37 3.32
N ASN A 229 -19.34 46.53 2.88
CA ASN A 229 -19.82 47.69 2.13
C ASN A 229 -20.77 48.49 3.03
N VAL A 230 -20.23 49.09 4.09
CA VAL A 230 -21.02 49.81 5.10
C VAL A 230 -21.32 51.23 4.62
N PRO A 231 -22.60 51.63 4.48
CA PRO A 231 -22.94 53.01 4.15
C PRO A 231 -22.64 53.95 5.31
N VAL A 232 -22.47 55.24 5.02
CA VAL A 232 -22.18 56.26 6.05
C VAL A 232 -23.27 56.26 7.13
N GLY A 233 -22.87 56.07 8.38
CA GLY A 233 -23.78 55.98 9.53
C GLY A 233 -24.52 54.65 9.68
N GLY A 234 -24.25 53.67 8.82
CA GLY A 234 -24.85 52.33 8.86
C GLY A 234 -24.00 51.29 9.57
N GLU A 235 -24.54 50.08 9.63
CA GLU A 235 -23.93 48.89 10.24
C GLU A 235 -24.07 47.71 9.26
N GLN A 236 -23.11 46.79 9.25
CA GLN A 236 -23.23 45.54 8.50
C GLN A 236 -22.65 44.39 9.31
N THR A 237 -23.41 43.29 9.37
CA THR A 237 -22.97 42.02 9.97
C THR A 237 -22.70 41.00 8.88
N ARG A 238 -21.62 40.23 9.02
CA ARG A 238 -21.33 39.09 8.15
C ARG A 238 -20.93 37.88 8.99
N GLU A 239 -21.42 36.72 8.59
CA GLU A 239 -21.07 35.45 9.23
C GLU A 239 -19.79 34.87 8.61
N ILE A 240 -18.88 34.43 9.45
CA ILE A 240 -17.62 33.81 9.04
C ILE A 240 -17.65 32.35 9.49
N THR A 241 -17.42 31.42 8.56
CA THR A 241 -17.34 30.00 8.89
C THR A 241 -15.88 29.56 8.95
N PHE A 242 -15.49 28.98 10.08
CA PHE A 242 -14.23 28.27 10.23
C PHE A 242 -14.47 26.77 10.20
N VAL A 243 -13.60 26.03 9.51
CA VAL A 243 -13.64 24.57 9.49
C VAL A 243 -12.40 24.04 10.18
N ASN A 244 -12.61 23.26 11.25
CA ASN A 244 -11.55 22.49 11.86
C ASN A 244 -11.14 21.36 10.90
N ARG A 245 -9.90 21.42 10.40
CA ARG A 245 -9.29 20.41 9.53
C ARG A 245 -8.31 19.51 10.28
N SER A 246 -8.11 19.78 11.56
CA SER A 246 -7.24 18.99 12.42
C SER A 246 -7.93 17.71 12.88
N GLY A 247 -7.15 16.73 13.35
CA GLY A 247 -7.70 15.48 13.91
C GLY A 247 -8.09 15.57 15.38
N ALA A 248 -8.18 16.79 15.94
CA ALA A 248 -8.48 17.04 17.34
C ALA A 248 -9.45 18.23 17.47
N GLU A 249 -10.11 18.34 18.64
CA GLU A 249 -10.91 19.54 18.97
C GLU A 249 -10.01 20.79 18.98
N LEU A 250 -10.52 21.92 18.50
CA LEU A 250 -9.73 23.13 18.32
C LEU A 250 -10.35 24.29 19.10
N SER A 251 -9.75 24.60 20.24
CA SER A 251 -10.04 25.87 20.89
C SER A 251 -9.56 27.04 20.04
N TRP A 252 -10.44 28.00 19.80
CA TRP A 252 -10.16 29.18 18.98
C TRP A 252 -10.50 30.47 19.74
N LYS A 253 -9.86 31.56 19.34
CA LYS A 253 -10.15 32.92 19.79
C LYS A 253 -10.19 33.84 18.59
N SER A 254 -11.06 34.84 18.62
CA SER A 254 -11.03 35.94 17.66
C SER A 254 -10.58 37.22 18.37
N GLY A 255 -10.01 38.13 17.61
CA GLY A 255 -9.62 39.46 18.08
C GLY A 255 -9.79 40.46 16.95
N VAL A 256 -10.03 41.72 17.33
CA VAL A 256 -10.11 42.84 16.41
C VAL A 256 -9.00 43.83 16.75
N SER A 257 -8.31 44.34 15.73
CA SER A 257 -7.30 45.40 15.89
C SER A 257 -7.90 46.80 15.80
N MET A 258 -9.12 46.92 15.28
CA MET A 258 -9.79 48.19 14.99
C MET A 258 -11.01 48.39 15.89
N PRO A 259 -11.18 49.57 16.51
CA PRO A 259 -12.24 49.81 17.49
C PRO A 259 -13.66 49.87 16.88
N TRP A 260 -13.76 50.09 15.57
CA TRP A 260 -15.03 50.16 14.85
C TRP A 260 -15.54 48.77 14.41
N ILE A 261 -14.73 47.71 14.56
CA ILE A 261 -15.14 46.33 14.27
C ILE A 261 -15.55 45.67 15.59
N LYS A 262 -16.72 45.03 15.61
CA LYS A 262 -17.19 44.21 16.73
C LYS A 262 -17.30 42.76 16.29
N VAL A 263 -16.98 41.83 17.19
CA VAL A 263 -17.12 40.39 16.96
C VAL A 263 -17.96 39.80 18.08
N ASP A 264 -19.05 39.13 17.71
CA ASP A 264 -20.01 38.60 18.68
C ASP A 264 -19.50 37.35 19.39
N SER A 265 -18.67 36.55 18.73
CA SER A 265 -18.06 35.33 19.30
C SER A 265 -16.54 35.48 19.41
N VAL A 266 -16.06 35.65 20.63
CA VAL A 266 -14.63 35.90 20.93
C VAL A 266 -13.81 34.63 21.15
N SER A 267 -14.47 33.49 21.39
CA SER A 267 -13.81 32.20 21.56
C SER A 267 -14.78 31.02 21.41
N GLY A 268 -14.25 29.85 21.10
CA GLY A 268 -15.01 28.59 21.07
C GLY A 268 -14.11 27.35 21.11
N LYS A 269 -14.71 26.19 20.88
CA LYS A 269 -14.07 24.87 20.80
C LYS A 269 -14.46 24.15 19.52
#